data_AF-A0A3C0FS24-F1
#
_entry.id   AF-A0A3C0FS24-F1
#
_cell.length_a   1.000
_cell.length_b   1.000
_cell.length_c   1.000
_cell.angle_alpha   90.00
_cell.angle_beta   90.00
_cell.angle_gamma   90.00
#
_symmetry.space_group_name_H-M   'P 1'
#
loop_
_entity.id
_entity.type
_entity.pdbx_description
1 polymer ?
#
loop_
_entity_poly.entity_id
_entity_poly.type
_entity_poly.pdbx_seq_one_letter_code
_entity_poly.pdbx_strand_id
1 'polypeptide(L)'
;FTAMVEAEEYGVTMENVDDMKANSTNPGIQRLLGVTPGMGEALGLDEAWAYNIIKQVGNYGESYEKNVTAKLGLERGLNALWTDGGLQYAWPVR
;
A
#
# COMPACT_ATOMS: atom_id res chain seq x y z
N PHE A 1 -8.09 0.49 -2.30
CA PHE A 1 -7.58 -0.85 -2.68
C PHE A 1 -6.22 -0.73 -3.35
N THR A 2 -6.10 -0.07 -4.51
CA THR A 2 -4.83 0.07 -5.26
C THR A 2 -3.66 0.58 -4.43
N ALA A 3 -3.86 1.59 -3.59
CA ALA A 3 -2.84 2.10 -2.67
C ALA A 3 -2.28 1.03 -1.70
N MET A 4 -3.08 0.05 -1.28
CA MET A 4 -2.63 -1.01 -0.38
C MET A 4 -1.73 -2.02 -1.11
N VAL A 5 -2.01 -2.28 -2.39
CA VAL A 5 -1.20 -3.17 -3.23
C VAL A 5 0.11 -2.48 -3.59
N GLU A 6 0.06 -1.20 -3.96
CA GLU A 6 1.26 -0.41 -4.25
C GLU A 6 2.15 -0.23 -3.01
N ALA A 7 1.56 -0.05 -1.84
CA ALA A 7 2.28 -0.05 -0.57
C ALA A 7 3.01 -1.37 -0.33
N GLU A 8 2.37 -2.51 -0.60
CA GLU A 8 3.00 -3.83 -0.49
C GLU A 8 4.15 -3.98 -1.49
N GLU A 9 3.97 -3.57 -2.75
CA GLU A 9 5.02 -3.59 -3.77
C GLU A 9 6.25 -2.74 -3.37
N TYR A 10 6.03 -1.61 -2.69
CA TYR A 10 7.10 -0.76 -2.18
C TYR A 10 7.63 -1.18 -0.80
N GLY A 11 7.09 -2.24 -0.18
CA GLY A 11 7.47 -2.67 1.16
C GLY A 11 7.07 -1.68 2.28
N VAL A 12 6.09 -0.83 2.02
CA VAL A 12 5.51 0.08 3.02
C VAL A 12 4.50 -0.69 3.86
N THR A 13 4.68 -0.70 5.17
CA THR A 13 3.87 -1.44 6.15
C THR A 13 3.25 -0.49 7.16
N MET A 14 2.29 -0.97 7.97
CA MET A 14 1.74 -0.21 9.09
C MET A 14 2.84 0.27 10.07
N GLU A 15 3.90 -0.54 10.23
CA GLU A 15 5.01 -0.26 11.14
C GLU A 15 5.96 0.81 10.61
N ASN A 16 6.31 0.77 9.32
CA ASN A 16 7.33 1.66 8.75
C ASN A 16 6.77 2.89 8.03
N VAL A 17 5.45 3.03 7.88
CA VAL A 17 4.82 4.08 7.07
C VAL A 17 5.21 5.51 7.49
N ASP A 18 5.43 5.75 8.79
CA ASP A 18 5.85 7.07 9.29
C ASP A 18 7.29 7.40 8.85
N ASP A 19 8.19 6.42 8.94
CA ASP A 19 9.58 6.54 8.49
C ASP A 19 9.66 6.69 6.97
N MET A 20 8.90 5.88 6.23
CA MET A 20 8.81 5.96 4.77
C MET A 20 8.30 7.32 4.30
N LYS A 21 7.33 7.91 5.01
CA LYS A 21 6.84 9.26 4.71
C LYS A 21 7.88 10.33 4.98
N ALA A 22 8.64 10.21 6.08
CA ALA A 22 9.60 11.22 6.49
C ALA A 22 10.92 11.17 5.70
N ASN A 23 11.39 9.95 5.39
CA ASN A 23 12.79 9.72 5.01
C ASN A 23 12.98 9.06 3.63
N SER A 24 11.91 8.54 3.00
CA SER A 24 12.07 7.88 1.70
C SER A 24 12.48 8.86 0.61
N THR A 25 13.48 8.47 -0.18
CA THR A 25 13.92 9.21 -1.39
C THR A 25 13.28 8.68 -2.67
N ASN A 26 12.47 7.61 -2.58
CA ASN A 26 11.79 7.03 -3.72
C ASN A 26 10.59 7.92 -4.13
N PRO A 27 10.57 8.49 -5.36
CA PRO A 27 9.49 9.37 -5.80
C PRO A 27 8.12 8.68 -5.84
N GLY A 28 8.07 7.36 -6.03
CA GLY A 28 6.83 6.57 -5.97
C GLY A 28 6.25 6.53 -4.56
N ILE A 29 7.09 6.26 -3.56
CA ILE A 29 6.69 6.26 -2.15
C ILE A 29 6.27 7.67 -1.72
N GLN A 30 7.00 8.70 -2.13
CA GLN A 30 6.66 10.09 -1.82
C GLN A 30 5.30 10.51 -2.41
N ARG A 31 4.98 10.11 -3.65
CA ARG A 31 3.66 10.33 -4.26
C ARG A 31 2.56 9.55 -3.54
N LEU A 32 2.81 8.27 -3.27
CA LEU A 32 1.85 7.41 -2.57
C LEU A 32 1.51 7.96 -1.18
N LEU A 33 2.50 8.40 -0.40
CA LEU A 33 2.30 8.84 0.99
C LEU A 33 1.91 10.32 1.14
N GLY A 34 1.64 11.01 0.03
CA GLY A 34 1.21 12.41 0.02
C GLY A 34 2.30 13.41 0.38
N VAL A 35 3.58 13.04 0.20
CA VAL A 35 4.71 13.97 0.32
C VAL A 35 4.80 14.84 -0.93
N THR A 36 4.56 14.24 -2.09
CA THR A 36 4.35 14.97 -3.35
C THR A 36 2.85 15.21 -3.54
N PRO A 37 2.38 16.48 -3.62
CA PRO A 37 0.96 16.79 -3.74
C PRO A 37 0.42 16.53 -5.16
N GLY A 38 -0.90 16.37 -5.26
CA GLY A 38 -1.66 16.37 -6.52
C GLY A 38 -2.65 15.22 -6.64
N MET A 39 -2.33 14.05 -6.07
CA MET A 39 -3.23 12.89 -6.16
C MET A 39 -4.41 12.99 -5.20
N GLY A 40 -4.18 13.47 -3.98
CA GLY A 40 -5.27 13.71 -3.02
C GLY A 40 -6.29 14.68 -3.62
N GLU A 41 -5.83 15.83 -4.11
CA GLU A 41 -6.70 16.83 -4.75
C GLU A 41 -7.47 16.27 -5.96
N ALA A 42 -6.80 15.51 -6.85
CA ALA A 42 -7.45 14.90 -8.00
C ALA A 42 -8.55 13.89 -7.63
N LEU A 43 -8.44 13.26 -6.45
CA LEU A 43 -9.44 12.35 -5.90
C LEU A 43 -10.48 13.07 -5.00
N GLY A 44 -10.33 14.37 -4.75
CA GLY A 44 -11.17 15.13 -3.82
C GLY A 44 -10.95 14.75 -2.35
N LEU A 45 -9.74 14.28 -2.02
CA LEU A 45 -9.34 13.81 -0.70
C LEU A 45 -8.13 14.60 -0.17
N ASP A 46 -7.81 14.39 1.10
CA ASP A 46 -6.54 14.85 1.68
C ASP A 46 -5.34 14.11 1.03
N GLU A 47 -4.21 14.79 0.82
CA GLU A 47 -3.01 14.18 0.23
C GLU A 47 -2.50 12.98 1.03
N ALA A 48 -2.71 12.95 2.34
CA ALA A 48 -2.34 11.82 3.19
C ALA A 48 -3.36 10.67 3.16
N TRP A 49 -4.29 10.60 2.20
CA TRP A 49 -5.32 9.56 2.13
C TRP A 49 -4.75 8.13 2.18
N ALA A 50 -3.72 7.84 1.37
CA ALA A 50 -3.12 6.52 1.29
C ALA A 50 -2.25 6.23 2.53
N TYR A 51 -1.52 7.23 3.04
CA TYR A 51 -0.85 7.15 4.33
C TYR A 51 -1.83 6.74 5.45
N ASN A 52 -2.99 7.39 5.52
CA ASN A 52 -4.02 7.12 6.54
C ASN A 52 -4.59 5.70 6.41
N ILE A 53 -4.74 5.19 5.18
CA ILE A 53 -5.16 3.79 4.95
C ILE A 53 -4.11 2.83 5.49
N ILE A 54 -2.85 2.97 5.04
CA ILE A 54 -1.76 2.05 5.45
C ILE A 54 -1.56 2.10 6.97
N LYS A 55 -1.64 3.29 7.58
CA LYS A 55 -1.50 3.44 9.04
C LYS A 55 -2.61 2.73 9.83
N GLN A 56 -3.83 2.67 9.30
CA GLN A 56 -4.98 2.09 10.01
C GLN A 56 -5.17 0.60 9.74
N VAL A 57 -4.98 0.15 8.50
CA VAL A 57 -5.31 -1.21 8.07
C VAL A 57 -4.13 -2.00 7.51
N GLY A 58 -2.97 -1.37 7.33
CA GLY A 58 -1.78 -1.95 6.73
C GLY A 58 -1.83 -1.99 5.20
N ASN A 59 -0.78 -2.52 4.60
CA ASN A 59 -0.75 -2.84 3.18
C ASN A 59 -1.62 -4.09 2.87
N TYR A 60 -1.70 -4.45 1.59
CA TYR A 60 -2.57 -5.55 1.16
C TYR A 60 -2.14 -6.90 1.77
N GLY A 61 -0.84 -7.18 1.83
CA GLY A 61 -0.28 -8.37 2.46
C GLY A 61 -0.61 -8.47 3.96
N GLU A 62 -0.45 -7.38 4.72
CA GLU A 62 -0.79 -7.33 6.15
C GLU A 62 -2.29 -7.58 6.39
N SER A 63 -3.14 -6.99 5.55
CA SER A 63 -4.59 -7.17 5.64
C SER A 63 -5.00 -8.60 5.27
N TYR A 64 -4.37 -9.20 4.25
CA TYR A 64 -4.62 -10.59 3.84
C TYR A 64 -4.18 -11.56 4.94
N GLU A 65 -2.99 -11.36 5.50
CA GLU A 65 -2.44 -12.22 6.54
C GLU A 65 -3.35 -12.25 7.77
N LYS A 66 -3.76 -11.06 8.25
CA LYS A 66 -4.60 -10.91 9.44
C LYS A 66 -6.00 -11.52 9.29
N ASN A 67 -6.57 -11.52 8.08
CA ASN A 67 -7.98 -11.83 7.88
C ASN A 67 -8.25 -13.12 7.12
N VAL A 68 -7.35 -13.53 6.23
CA VAL A 68 -7.52 -14.68 5.35
C VAL A 68 -6.58 -15.79 5.78
N THR A 69 -5.26 -15.56 5.81
CA THR A 69 -4.31 -16.60 6.23
C THR A 69 -4.58 -17.02 7.67
N ALA A 70 -4.59 -16.08 8.61
CA ALA A 70 -4.71 -16.39 10.04
C ALA A 70 -6.07 -16.98 10.45
N LYS A 71 -7.15 -16.68 9.72
CA LYS A 71 -8.52 -17.10 10.08
C LYS A 71 -9.03 -18.28 9.26
N LEU A 72 -8.62 -18.40 8.00
CA LEU A 72 -9.12 -19.38 7.05
C LEU A 72 -8.04 -20.38 6.61
N GLY A 73 -6.76 -20.14 6.93
CA GLY A 73 -5.65 -21.01 6.55
C GLY A 73 -5.36 -21.02 5.05
N LEU A 74 -5.80 -20.00 4.31
CA LEU A 74 -5.61 -19.91 2.87
C LEU A 74 -4.33 -19.16 2.54
N GLU A 75 -3.48 -19.78 1.72
CA GLU A 75 -2.30 -19.13 1.15
C GLU A 75 -2.69 -18.04 0.15
N ARG A 76 -1.73 -17.19 -0.24
CA ARG A 76 -1.96 -16.07 -1.18
C ARG A 76 -2.39 -16.55 -2.57
N GLY A 77 -1.71 -17.56 -3.13
CA GLY A 77 -2.01 -18.07 -4.48
C GLY A 77 -2.13 -16.95 -5.52
N LEU A 78 -3.25 -16.90 -6.24
CA LEU A 78 -3.52 -15.84 -7.23
C LEU A 78 -3.60 -14.44 -6.63
N ASN A 79 -3.79 -14.31 -5.32
CA ASN A 79 -3.78 -13.04 -4.60
C ASN A 79 -2.37 -12.57 -4.21
N ALA A 80 -1.31 -13.28 -4.60
CA ALA A 80 0.05 -12.76 -4.45
C ALA A 80 0.27 -11.54 -5.36
N LEU A 81 1.34 -10.78 -5.08
CA LEU A 81 1.78 -9.73 -6.00
C LEU A 81 2.14 -10.33 -7.35
N TRP A 82 1.97 -9.53 -8.40
CA TRP A 82 2.35 -9.94 -9.76
C TRP A 82 3.84 -10.30 -9.89
N THR A 83 4.71 -9.67 -9.09
CA THR A 83 6.14 -9.99 -9.00
C THR A 83 6.41 -11.35 -8.34
N ASP A 84 5.46 -11.84 -7.55
CA ASP A 84 5.55 -13.09 -6.79
C ASP A 84 4.68 -14.20 -7.41
N GLY A 85 4.34 -14.08 -8.69
CA GLY A 85 3.57 -15.08 -9.45
C GLY A 85 2.05 -15.02 -9.25
N GLY A 86 1.54 -13.98 -8.60
CA GLY A 86 0.10 -13.72 -8.47
C GLY A 86 -0.45 -12.77 -9.53
N LEU A 87 -1.66 -12.25 -9.29
CA LEU A 87 -2.39 -11.38 -10.21
C LEU A 87 -2.65 -9.97 -9.64
N GLN A 88 -2.23 -9.71 -8.40
CA GLN A 88 -2.42 -8.39 -7.80
C GLN A 88 -1.35 -7.44 -8.34
N TYR A 89 -1.81 -6.49 -9.15
CA TYR A 89 -0.99 -5.46 -9.79
C TYR A 89 -1.59 -4.10 -9.44
N ALA A 90 -0.79 -3.23 -8.82
CA ALA A 90 -1.22 -1.86 -8.58
C ALA A 90 -1.08 -1.02 -9.85
N TRP A 91 -2.13 -0.30 -10.22
CA TRP A 91 -1.95 0.82 -11.13
C TRP A 91 -1.14 1.90 -10.42
N PRO A 92 -0.06 2.39 -11.04
CA PRO A 92 0.86 3.32 -10.39
C PRO A 92 0.13 4.60 -10.01
N VAL A 93 0.25 5.03 -8.76
CA VAL A 93 -0.26 6.33 -8.30
C VAL A 93 0.69 7.41 -8.84
N ARG A 94 0.31 7.99 -9.97
CA ARG A 94 1.09 8.97 -10.73
C ARG A 94 0.22 10.00 -11.43
#